data_AF-A0A7C1LNQ0-F1
#
_entry.id   AF-A0A7C1LNQ0-F1
#
_cell.length_a   1.000
_cell.length_b   1.000
_cell.length_c   1.000
_cell.angle_alpha   90.00
_cell.angle_beta   90.00
_cell.angle_gamma   90.00
#
_symmetry.space_group_name_H-M   'P 1'
#
loop_
_entity.id
_entity.type
_entity.pdbx_description
1 polymer ?
#
loop_
_entity_poly.entity_id
_entity_poly.type
_entity_poly.pdbx_seq_one_letter_code
_entity_poly.pdbx_strand_id
1 'polypeptide(L)'
;MISYSGLLDGLTATGVIISSCVFGLLFFYRSLKLKAKLLTYAGLMVFFAGLLYLGPFSDFMSILLTGDNLENPVTIGIYGRLSYMWVAPGLICAMYIGAELIKPDKKGYIVSIYIVLGILFELFLFLDTMNSFTFILKNPGEDLT
;
A
#
# COMPACT_ATOMS: atom_id res chain seq x y z
N MET A 1 -26.53 0.55 -5.83
CA MET A 1 -26.39 0.20 -4.40
C MET A 1 -25.14 -0.65 -4.32
N ILE A 2 -24.21 -0.42 -3.38
CA ILE A 2 -22.95 -1.17 -3.37
C ILE A 2 -23.24 -2.68 -3.35
N SER A 3 -22.58 -3.41 -4.26
CA SER A 3 -22.75 -4.85 -4.38
C SER A 3 -22.24 -5.55 -3.12
N TYR A 4 -22.69 -6.78 -2.87
CA TYR A 4 -22.18 -7.54 -1.72
C TYR A 4 -20.64 -7.73 -1.78
N SER A 5 -20.10 -7.95 -2.98
CA SER A 5 -18.66 -8.05 -3.21
C SER A 5 -17.94 -6.73 -2.94
N GLY A 6 -18.44 -5.61 -3.48
CA GLY A 6 -17.85 -4.29 -3.26
C GLY A 6 -17.87 -3.87 -1.79
N LEU A 7 -18.93 -4.24 -1.07
CA LEU A 7 -19.06 -3.95 0.36
C LEU A 7 -18.09 -4.80 1.20
N LEU A 8 -17.92 -6.08 0.87
CA LEU A 8 -16.96 -6.95 1.54
C LEU A 8 -15.52 -6.47 1.31
N ASP A 9 -15.19 -6.10 0.07
CA ASP A 9 -13.85 -5.65 -0.29
C ASP A 9 -13.52 -4.30 0.37
N GLY A 10 -14.42 -3.32 0.27
CA GLY A 10 -14.27 -2.00 0.87
C GLY A 10 -14.15 -2.02 2.40
N LEU A 11 -14.97 -2.84 3.08
CA LEU A 11 -14.86 -3.02 4.53
C LEU A 11 -13.57 -3.76 4.93
N THR A 12 -13.14 -4.74 4.13
CA THR A 12 -11.87 -5.44 4.37
C THR A 12 -10.70 -4.48 4.24
N ALA A 13 -10.64 -3.69 3.16
CA ALA A 13 -9.63 -2.67 2.94
C ALA A 13 -9.60 -1.63 4.09
N THR A 14 -10.78 -1.19 4.54
CA THR A 14 -10.91 -0.29 5.70
C THR A 14 -10.33 -0.92 6.97
N GLY A 15 -10.69 -2.17 7.25
CA GLY A 15 -10.18 -2.91 8.41
C GLY A 15 -8.66 -3.08 8.36
N VAL A 16 -8.10 -3.37 7.19
CA VAL A 16 -6.65 -3.50 6.98
C VAL A 16 -5.95 -2.17 7.25
N ILE A 17 -6.39 -1.07 6.65
CA ILE A 17 -5.76 0.26 6.82
C ILE A 17 -5.82 0.72 8.26
N ILE A 18 -6.96 0.59 8.94
CA ILE A 18 -7.09 1.00 10.34
C ILE A 18 -6.16 0.16 11.21
N SER A 19 -6.20 -1.16 11.05
CA SER A 19 -5.38 -2.08 11.85
C SER A 19 -3.89 -1.85 11.60
N SER A 20 -3.47 -1.71 10.34
CA SER A 20 -2.06 -1.47 10.00
C SER A 20 -1.56 -0.13 10.50
N CYS A 21 -2.38 0.92 10.43
CA CYS A 21 -2.05 2.23 10.98
C CYS A 21 -1.86 2.14 12.50
N VAL A 22 -2.83 1.55 13.20
CA VAL A 22 -2.79 1.43 14.66
C VAL A 22 -1.60 0.58 15.12
N PHE A 23 -1.45 -0.64 14.60
CA PHE A 23 -0.38 -1.54 15.04
C PHE A 23 1.00 -1.11 14.53
N GLY A 24 1.09 -0.64 13.28
CA GLY A 24 2.34 -0.14 12.70
C GLY A 24 2.89 1.05 13.48
N LEU A 25 2.05 2.06 13.77
CA LEU A 25 2.44 3.22 14.58
C LEU A 25 2.72 2.83 16.03
N LEU A 26 1.97 1.90 16.62
CA LEU A 26 2.22 1.42 17.98
C LEU A 26 3.58 0.71 18.07
N PHE A 27 3.92 -0.14 17.11
CA PHE A 27 5.22 -0.82 17.05
C PHE A 27 6.35 0.18 16.85
N PHE A 28 6.17 1.15 15.95
CA PHE A 28 7.14 2.24 15.74
C PHE A 28 7.35 3.07 17.00
N TYR A 29 6.27 3.48 17.68
CA TYR A 29 6.37 4.23 18.94
C TYR A 29 7.11 3.45 20.04
N ARG A 30 6.79 2.16 20.19
CA ARG A 30 7.48 1.28 21.15
C ARG A 30 8.94 1.06 20.78
N SER A 31 9.26 0.94 19.50
CA SER A 31 10.64 0.72 19.05
C SER A 31 11.56 1.89 19.41
N LEU A 32 11.06 3.12 19.36
CA LEU A 32 11.80 4.31 19.76
C LEU A 32 12.13 4.28 21.27
N LYS A 33 11.18 3.87 22.12
CA LYS A 33 11.42 3.71 23.56
C LYS A 33 12.43 2.60 23.88
N LEU A 34 12.33 1.49 23.17
CA LEU A 34 13.19 0.31 23.34
C LEU A 34 14.54 0.45 22.61
N LYS A 35 14.73 1.50 21.80
CA LYS A 35 15.86 1.67 20.87
C LYS A 35 16.09 0.45 19.96
N ALA A 36 15.01 -0.28 19.64
CA ALA A 36 15.05 -1.53 18.90
C ALA A 36 14.88 -1.27 17.39
N LYS A 37 15.99 -1.14 16.66
CA LYS A 37 15.97 -0.82 15.22
C LYS A 37 15.12 -1.79 14.40
N LEU A 38 15.21 -3.10 14.64
CA LEU A 38 14.41 -4.10 13.93
C LEU A 38 12.90 -3.87 14.11
N LEU A 39 12.47 -3.53 15.33
CA LEU A 39 11.07 -3.24 15.62
C LEU A 39 10.59 -1.95 14.92
N THR A 40 11.49 -0.96 14.74
CA THR A 40 11.20 0.25 13.96
C THR A 40 10.85 -0.12 12.52
N TYR A 41 11.71 -0.90 11.85
CA TYR A 41 11.46 -1.31 10.47
C TYR A 41 10.25 -2.24 10.36
N ALA A 42 10.00 -3.10 11.36
CA ALA A 42 8.80 -3.94 11.39
C ALA A 42 7.51 -3.10 11.51
N GLY A 43 7.49 -2.08 12.37
CA GLY A 43 6.35 -1.17 12.49
C GLY A 43 6.09 -0.39 11.21
N LEU A 44 7.14 0.16 10.60
CA LEU A 44 7.03 0.85 9.31
C LEU A 44 6.58 -0.09 8.18
N MET A 45 7.09 -1.31 8.13
CA MET A 45 6.66 -2.32 7.17
C MET A 45 5.18 -2.63 7.32
N VAL A 46 4.69 -2.87 8.54
CA VAL A 46 3.25 -3.11 8.79
C VAL A 46 2.42 -1.92 8.35
N PHE A 47 2.85 -0.71 8.68
CA PHE A 47 2.17 0.52 8.28
C PHE A 47 2.04 0.62 6.75
N PHE A 48 3.17 0.59 6.03
CA PHE A 48 3.19 0.71 4.57
C PHE A 48 2.49 -0.46 3.86
N ALA A 49 2.60 -1.68 4.39
CA ALA A 49 1.91 -2.85 3.82
C ALA A 49 0.39 -2.69 3.85
N GLY A 50 -0.17 -2.10 4.92
CA GLY A 50 -1.61 -1.83 4.93
C GLY A 50 -2.02 -0.66 4.04
N LEU A 51 -1.13 0.32 3.81
CA LEU A 51 -1.40 1.39 2.84
C LEU A 51 -1.49 0.89 1.39
N LEU A 52 -1.11 -0.36 1.10
CA LEU A 52 -1.38 -0.99 -0.20
C LEU A 52 -2.87 -1.17 -0.50
N TYR A 53 -3.73 -1.07 0.53
CA TYR A 53 -5.18 -1.11 0.39
C TYR A 53 -5.81 0.28 0.20
N LEU A 54 -5.00 1.34 0.03
CA LEU A 54 -5.51 2.70 -0.14
C LEU A 54 -6.38 2.84 -1.39
N GLY A 55 -6.07 2.18 -2.51
CA GLY A 55 -6.91 2.23 -3.71
C GLY A 55 -8.33 1.72 -3.46
N PRO A 56 -8.51 0.44 -3.05
CA PRO A 56 -9.83 -0.11 -2.70
C PRO A 56 -10.56 0.69 -1.62
N PHE A 57 -9.85 1.17 -0.60
CA PHE A 57 -10.42 2.00 0.45
C PHE A 57 -10.93 3.34 -0.09
N SER A 58 -10.13 4.04 -0.89
CA SER A 58 -10.49 5.34 -1.46
C SER A 58 -11.61 5.20 -2.49
N ASP A 59 -11.63 4.11 -3.26
CA ASP A 59 -12.71 3.79 -4.19
C ASP A 59 -14.03 3.52 -3.45
N PHE A 60 -13.98 2.72 -2.38
CA PHE A 60 -15.14 2.48 -1.51
C PHE A 60 -15.67 3.77 -0.88
N MET A 61 -14.78 4.62 -0.37
CA MET A 61 -15.17 5.92 0.18
C MET A 61 -15.74 6.85 -0.89
N SER A 62 -15.20 6.84 -2.11
CA SER A 62 -15.74 7.61 -3.23
C SER A 62 -17.18 7.21 -3.53
N ILE A 63 -17.46 5.91 -3.63
CA ILE A 63 -18.83 5.42 -3.90
C ILE A 63 -19.77 5.79 -2.76
N LEU A 64 -19.35 5.66 -1.50
CA LEU A 64 -20.19 6.03 -0.34
C LEU A 64 -20.51 7.53 -0.28
N LEU A 65 -19.58 8.38 -0.67
CA LEU A 65 -19.72 9.84 -0.55
C LEU A 65 -20.36 10.48 -1.80
N THR A 66 -20.07 9.95 -2.98
CA THR A 66 -20.42 10.57 -4.27
C THR A 66 -21.35 9.72 -5.12
N GLY A 67 -21.45 8.42 -4.84
CA GLY A 67 -22.16 7.46 -5.69
C GLY A 67 -21.34 6.90 -6.85
N ASP A 68 -20.15 7.46 -7.11
CA ASP A 68 -19.29 7.09 -8.23
C ASP A 68 -17.95 6.50 -7.76
N ASN A 69 -17.38 5.61 -8.58
CA ASN A 69 -16.02 5.11 -8.38
C ASN A 69 -14.99 6.25 -8.42
N LEU A 70 -13.91 6.05 -7.68
CA LEU A 70 -12.71 6.84 -7.74
C LEU A 70 -12.09 6.81 -9.13
N GLU A 71 -12.17 5.66 -9.81
CA GLU A 71 -11.76 5.54 -11.20
C GLU A 71 -12.89 6.02 -12.13
N ASN A 72 -12.65 7.13 -12.83
CA ASN A 72 -13.57 7.68 -13.83
C ASN A 72 -12.77 8.38 -14.95
N PRO A 73 -13.42 8.89 -16.02
CA PRO A 73 -12.70 9.49 -17.16
C PRO A 73 -11.76 10.64 -16.81
N VAL A 74 -11.95 11.29 -15.65
CA VAL A 74 -11.12 12.43 -15.19
C VAL A 74 -9.98 11.97 -14.28
N THR A 75 -10.13 10.84 -13.60
CA THR A 75 -9.24 10.36 -12.51
C THR A 75 -8.54 9.04 -12.84
N ILE A 76 -8.43 8.70 -14.12
CA ILE A 76 -7.91 7.40 -14.54
C ILE A 76 -6.49 7.12 -13.99
N GLY A 77 -6.26 5.91 -13.51
CA GLY A 77 -5.03 5.43 -12.88
C GLY A 77 -4.82 5.86 -11.43
N ILE A 78 -5.76 6.57 -10.79
CA ILE A 78 -5.61 6.96 -9.37
C ILE A 78 -5.72 5.73 -8.47
N TYR A 79 -6.65 4.82 -8.76
CA TYR A 79 -6.82 3.60 -7.98
C TYR A 79 -5.49 2.82 -7.89
N GLY A 80 -4.85 2.57 -9.04
CA GLY A 80 -3.58 1.85 -9.11
C GLY A 80 -2.46 2.57 -8.36
N ARG A 81 -2.33 3.89 -8.56
CA ARG A 81 -1.30 4.68 -7.85
C ARG A 81 -1.45 4.59 -6.34
N LEU A 82 -2.66 4.73 -5.81
CA LEU A 82 -2.90 4.61 -4.37
C LEU A 82 -2.61 3.21 -3.84
N SER A 83 -2.95 2.16 -4.58
CA SER A 83 -2.67 0.77 -4.19
C SER A 83 -1.18 0.44 -4.17
N TYR A 84 -0.36 1.13 -4.97
CA TYR A 84 1.01 0.69 -5.24
C TYR A 84 2.12 1.67 -4.82
N MET A 85 1.82 2.95 -4.56
CA MET A 85 2.85 3.96 -4.22
C MET A 85 3.59 3.73 -2.90
N TRP A 86 3.10 2.79 -2.08
CA TRP A 86 3.71 2.42 -0.80
C TRP A 86 4.45 1.08 -0.86
N VAL A 87 4.46 0.41 -2.02
CA VAL A 87 5.20 -0.85 -2.22
C VAL A 87 6.68 -0.64 -1.97
N ALA A 88 7.31 0.38 -2.58
CA ALA A 88 8.74 0.58 -2.43
C ALA A 88 9.15 0.86 -0.96
N PRO A 89 8.52 1.80 -0.23
CA PRO A 89 8.79 1.99 1.21
C PRO A 89 8.58 0.73 2.05
N GLY A 90 7.48 0.00 1.84
CA GLY A 90 7.18 -1.24 2.57
C GLY A 90 8.21 -2.34 2.31
N LEU A 91 8.59 -2.52 1.03
CA LEU A 91 9.56 -3.51 0.60
C LEU A 91 10.96 -3.22 1.12
N ILE A 92 11.40 -1.95 1.11
CA ILE A 92 12.69 -1.56 1.68
C ILE A 92 12.75 -1.92 3.18
N CYS A 93 11.66 -1.68 3.92
CA CYS A 93 11.59 -2.07 5.33
C CYS A 93 11.64 -3.60 5.50
N ALA A 94 10.88 -4.34 4.69
CA ALA A 94 10.89 -5.81 4.70
C ALA A 94 12.28 -6.38 4.41
N MET A 95 12.97 -5.82 3.40
CA MET A 95 14.31 -6.26 3.01
C MET A 95 15.36 -5.89 4.05
N TYR A 96 15.22 -4.76 4.73
CA TYR A 96 16.07 -4.45 5.88
C TYR A 96 15.95 -5.52 6.96
N ILE A 97 14.72 -5.90 7.34
CA ILE A 97 14.47 -6.93 8.36
C ILE A 97 15.01 -8.28 7.89
N GLY A 98 14.63 -8.71 6.69
CA GLY A 98 15.05 -10.00 6.13
C GLY A 98 16.56 -10.11 6.02
N ALA A 99 17.23 -9.07 5.54
CA ALA A 99 18.68 -9.07 5.41
C ALA A 99 19.39 -9.04 6.78
N GLU A 100 18.87 -8.31 7.76
CA GLU A 100 19.40 -8.32 9.13
C GLU A 100 19.26 -9.69 9.80
N LEU A 101 18.20 -10.45 9.49
CA LEU A 101 17.99 -11.79 10.06
C LEU A 101 18.79 -12.89 9.35
N ILE A 102 18.94 -12.80 8.02
CA ILE A 102 19.56 -13.85 7.21
C ILE A 102 21.07 -13.63 7.06
N LYS A 103 21.49 -12.42 6.67
CA LYS A 103 22.88 -12.12 6.34
C LYS A 103 23.25 -10.65 6.63
N PRO A 104 23.49 -10.30 7.91
CA PRO A 104 23.75 -8.92 8.34
C PRO A 104 24.92 -8.25 7.62
N ASP A 105 25.98 -9.00 7.29
CA ASP A 105 27.18 -8.50 6.61
C ASP A 105 26.90 -7.99 5.19
N LYS A 106 25.79 -8.41 4.57
CA LYS A 106 25.35 -7.97 3.23
C LYS A 106 24.11 -7.09 3.24
N LYS A 107 23.56 -6.75 4.40
CA LYS A 107 22.34 -5.93 4.53
C LYS A 107 22.39 -4.65 3.70
N GLY A 108 23.50 -3.91 3.78
CA GLY A 108 23.66 -2.67 3.01
C GLY A 108 23.45 -2.89 1.52
N TYR A 109 24.11 -3.89 0.94
CA TYR A 109 23.98 -4.23 -0.48
C TYR A 109 22.56 -4.65 -0.85
N ILE A 110 21.93 -5.52 -0.04
CA ILE A 110 20.56 -6.00 -0.30
C ILE A 110 19.59 -4.82 -0.28
N VAL A 111 19.62 -4.00 0.77
CA VAL A 111 18.73 -2.83 0.91
C VAL A 111 18.96 -1.84 -0.23
N SER A 112 20.22 -1.56 -0.61
CA SER A 112 20.53 -0.65 -1.72
C SER A 112 19.98 -1.13 -3.05
N ILE A 113 20.03 -2.43 -3.36
CA ILE A 113 19.44 -2.99 -4.58
C ILE A 113 17.93 -2.71 -4.61
N TYR A 114 17.23 -2.98 -3.51
CA TYR A 114 15.79 -2.76 -3.43
C TYR A 114 15.39 -1.27 -3.42
N ILE A 115 16.25 -0.39 -2.93
CA ILE A 115 16.06 1.06 -3.10
C ILE A 115 16.09 1.43 -4.58
N VAL A 116 17.08 0.96 -5.34
CA VAL A 116 17.18 1.26 -6.79
C VAL A 116 15.99 0.67 -7.55
N LEU A 117 15.64 -0.59 -7.30
CA LEU A 117 14.47 -1.21 -7.91
C LEU A 117 13.17 -0.51 -7.51
N GLY A 118 13.05 -0.06 -6.26
CA GLY A 118 11.91 0.72 -5.78
C GLY A 118 11.77 2.04 -6.52
N ILE A 119 12.86 2.77 -6.73
CA ILE A 119 12.84 4.01 -7.51
C ILE A 119 12.39 3.75 -8.95
N LEU A 120 12.92 2.71 -9.60
CA LEU A 120 12.50 2.34 -10.96
C LEU A 120 11.01 1.99 -11.00
N PHE A 121 10.53 1.20 -10.04
CA PHE A 121 9.12 0.84 -9.92
C PHE A 121 8.23 2.08 -9.77
N GLU A 122 8.55 3.00 -8.86
CA GLU A 122 7.77 4.22 -8.64
C GLU A 122 7.75 5.10 -9.91
N LEU A 123 8.87 5.18 -10.65
CA LEU A 123 8.90 5.90 -11.92
C LEU A 123 7.91 5.33 -12.93
N PHE A 124 7.86 4.00 -13.12
CA PHE A 124 6.86 3.38 -13.98
C PHE A 124 5.44 3.56 -13.44
N LEU A 125 5.26 3.44 -12.12
CA LEU A 125 3.97 3.62 -11.48
C LEU A 125 3.39 5.01 -11.74
N PHE A 126 4.19 6.08 -11.69
CA PHE A 126 3.70 7.45 -11.87
C PHE A 126 3.73 7.96 -13.31
N LEU A 127 4.67 7.50 -14.14
CA LEU A 127 4.83 7.98 -15.51
C LEU A 127 4.07 7.13 -16.53
N ASP A 128 3.82 5.85 -16.22
CA ASP A 128 3.24 4.89 -17.15
C ASP A 128 2.18 3.97 -16.50
N THR A 129 1.40 4.53 -15.57
CA THR A 129 0.37 3.79 -14.82
C THR A 129 -0.60 3.06 -15.76
N MET A 130 -1.00 3.71 -16.84
CA MET A 130 -2.05 3.22 -17.75
C MET A 130 -1.64 2.02 -18.59
N ASN A 131 -0.33 1.86 -18.87
CA ASN A 131 0.18 0.66 -19.53
C ASN A 131 0.61 -0.42 -18.52
N SER A 132 0.70 -0.05 -17.24
CA SER A 132 1.10 -0.96 -16.15
C SER A 132 -0.07 -1.72 -15.52
N PHE A 133 -1.29 -1.15 -15.56
CA PHE A 133 -2.47 -1.72 -14.92
C PHE A 133 -3.69 -1.68 -15.83
N THR A 134 -4.56 -2.69 -15.68
CA THR A 134 -5.87 -2.74 -16.33
C THR A 134 -6.95 -2.33 -15.34
N PHE A 135 -7.66 -1.23 -15.61
CA PHE A 135 -8.78 -0.76 -14.80
C PHE A 135 -10.08 -1.16 -15.48
N ILE A 136 -10.79 -2.16 -14.92
CA ILE A 136 -12.03 -2.67 -15.50
C ILE A 136 -13.15 -2.48 -14.50
N LEU A 137 -14.00 -1.49 -14.76
CA LEU A 137 -15.23 -1.27 -14.00
C LEU A 137 -16.33 -2.18 -14.53
N LYS A 138 -16.62 -3.27 -13.83
CA LYS A 138 -17.69 -4.20 -14.25
C LYS A 138 -19.08 -3.60 -14.03
N ASN A 139 -19.32 -3.05 -12.83
CA ASN A 139 -20.56 -2.35 -12.47
C ASN A 139 -20.20 -1.03 -11.76
N PRO A 140 -20.05 0.09 -12.51
CA PRO A 140 -19.71 1.38 -11.93
C PRO A 140 -20.71 1.81 -10.84
N GLY A 141 -20.20 2.33 -9.73
CA GLY A 141 -20.96 2.76 -8.55
C GLY A 141 -21.43 1.61 -7.65
N GLU A 142 -21.14 0.35 -8.00
CA GLU A 142 -21.55 -0.83 -7.22
C GLU A 142 -20.39 -1.73 -6.83
N ASP A 143 -19.47 -2.00 -7.77
CA ASP A 143 -18.25 -2.77 -7.54
C ASP A 143 -17.04 -1.82 -7.39
N LEU A 144 -15.98 -2.30 -6.73
CA LEU A 144 -14.69 -1.64 -6.73
C LEU A 144 -13.92 -1.96 -8.02
N THR A 145 -13.00 -1.07 -8.38
CA THR A 145 -12.18 -1.12 -9.60
C THR A 145 -11.11 -2.20 -9.55
#